data_AF-A0AAD6IAF8-F1
#
_entry.id   AF-A0AAD6IAF8-F1
#
_cell.length_a   1.000
_cell.length_b   1.000
_cell.length_c   1.000
_cell.angle_alpha   90.00
_cell.angle_beta   90.00
_cell.angle_gamma   90.00
#
_symmetry.space_group_name_H-M   'P 1'
#
loop_
_entity.id
_entity.type
_entity.pdbx_description
1 polymer ?
#
loop_
_entity_poly.entity_id
_entity_poly.type
_entity_poly.pdbx_seq_one_letter_code
_entity_poly.pdbx_strand_id
1 'polypeptide(L)'
;MDVFEQYAAVLDSMAGYSNLLGLLVGDETISGYTSVDLAPYLKAAARDMKAYTAARQYRPITLPIGYATSAEYTYMQALGEYLVCGGNSDDAVDFYSVNGYQWCGNSSISDSGYDTLTSKVEGLSVPVFFSEDGCNMAPRLFGDQSAIFESNMSRIWSGAIIYEWREEASNYGLVSYTTSEVSTPTTLADYNALKSQWSAVITNGDPPSSFATPSCPTSINSYWPINPSAALPTIAGLDFATIKVAGATGTADSTRTSTSTSTNSNNSTESELSSGAKVGIGIGVSLSLVLAMGGLFLFSWRLRIRNRQENTSSSMAQTFELAAGSFSHIAPLAELAHTAPMAELGHTDSPSELPSSSLKAQELDSGMIHKSHKAEK
;
A
#
# COMPACT_ATOMS: atom_id res chain seq x y z
N MET A 1 -20.88 1.99 12.92
CA MET A 1 -20.78 3.47 12.93
C MET A 1 -19.34 3.88 13.24
N ASP A 2 -18.73 3.34 14.29
CA ASP A 2 -17.41 3.75 14.81
C ASP A 2 -16.26 3.73 13.79
N VAL A 3 -16.19 2.71 12.91
CA VAL A 3 -15.14 2.65 11.86
C VAL A 3 -15.36 3.71 10.78
N PHE A 4 -16.61 3.93 10.38
CA PHE A 4 -16.96 4.96 9.41
C PHE A 4 -16.59 6.35 9.94
N GLU A 5 -16.88 6.65 11.20
CA GLU A 5 -16.54 7.95 11.81
C GLU A 5 -15.03 8.21 11.83
N GLN A 6 -14.21 7.16 12.05
CA GLN A 6 -12.76 7.26 11.97
C GLN A 6 -12.29 7.57 10.54
N TYR A 7 -12.85 6.87 9.54
CA TYR A 7 -12.50 7.11 8.13
C TYR A 7 -12.93 8.52 7.68
N ALA A 8 -14.11 8.96 8.11
CA ALA A 8 -14.60 10.32 7.87
C ALA A 8 -13.67 11.37 8.48
N ALA A 9 -13.19 11.19 9.72
CA ALA A 9 -12.28 12.13 10.37
C ALA A 9 -10.93 12.25 9.64
N VAL A 10 -10.39 11.14 9.13
CA VAL A 10 -9.17 11.15 8.32
C VAL A 10 -9.42 11.89 7.00
N LEU A 11 -10.52 11.58 6.32
CA LEU A 11 -10.88 12.26 5.08
C LEU A 11 -11.02 13.76 5.30
N ASP A 12 -11.75 14.19 6.33
CA ASP A 12 -11.97 15.60 6.67
C ASP A 12 -10.65 16.34 6.90
N SER A 13 -9.67 15.68 7.53
CA SER A 13 -8.36 16.26 7.86
C SER A 13 -7.44 16.36 6.64
N MET A 14 -7.56 15.42 5.69
CA MET A 14 -6.61 15.26 4.58
C MET A 14 -7.16 15.77 3.24
N ALA A 15 -8.47 15.95 3.11
CA ALA A 15 -9.14 16.33 1.87
C ALA A 15 -8.65 17.66 1.29
N GLY A 16 -8.11 18.57 2.12
CA GLY A 16 -7.56 19.86 1.69
C GLY A 16 -6.26 19.78 0.88
N TYR A 17 -5.51 18.68 0.93
CA TYR A 17 -4.18 18.57 0.27
C TYR A 17 -4.27 18.09 -1.18
N SER A 18 -3.83 18.91 -2.14
CA SER A 18 -3.94 18.60 -3.58
C SER A 18 -3.05 17.49 -4.08
N ASN A 19 -2.06 17.12 -3.29
CA ASN A 19 -1.16 16.00 -3.52
C ASN A 19 -1.59 14.72 -2.78
N LEU A 20 -2.76 14.70 -2.14
CA LEU A 20 -3.35 13.46 -1.63
C LEU A 20 -3.84 12.62 -2.82
N LEU A 21 -3.13 11.53 -3.11
CA LEU A 21 -3.43 10.67 -4.26
C LEU A 21 -4.70 9.83 -4.07
N GLY A 22 -4.92 9.29 -2.87
CA GLY A 22 -6.05 8.42 -2.56
C GLY A 22 -5.99 7.93 -1.11
N LEU A 23 -7.01 7.18 -0.70
CA LEU A 23 -7.10 6.58 0.64
C LEU A 23 -7.40 5.08 0.53
N LEU A 24 -6.90 4.30 1.48
CA LEU A 24 -7.19 2.87 1.60
C LEU A 24 -8.31 2.66 2.63
N VAL A 25 -9.35 1.90 2.29
CA VAL A 25 -10.36 1.41 3.26
C VAL A 25 -9.89 0.20 4.05
N GLY A 26 -8.73 -0.33 3.72
CA GLY A 26 -8.08 -1.42 4.43
C GLY A 26 -6.79 -1.81 3.74
N ASP A 27 -5.90 -2.38 4.53
CA ASP A 27 -4.66 -3.01 4.10
C ASP A 27 -4.57 -4.36 4.81
N GLU A 28 -4.47 -5.43 4.03
CA GLU A 28 -4.43 -6.83 4.49
C GLU A 28 -5.46 -7.19 5.59
N THR A 29 -6.60 -6.50 5.59
CA THR A 29 -7.68 -6.74 6.56
C THR A 29 -8.24 -8.15 6.39
N ILE A 30 -8.32 -8.60 5.14
CA ILE A 30 -8.48 -10.00 4.80
C ILE A 30 -7.08 -10.60 4.69
N SER A 31 -6.69 -11.34 5.73
CA SER A 31 -5.39 -12.01 5.88
C SER A 31 -5.47 -13.54 5.91
N GLY A 32 -6.68 -14.10 5.80
CA GLY A 32 -6.86 -15.55 5.73
C GLY A 32 -8.30 -15.95 5.44
N TYR A 33 -8.52 -17.26 5.31
CA TYR A 33 -9.84 -17.82 4.96
C TYR A 33 -10.95 -17.44 5.94
N THR A 34 -10.61 -17.24 7.22
CA THR A 34 -11.57 -16.86 8.27
C THR A 34 -11.98 -15.40 8.24
N SER A 35 -11.35 -14.56 7.41
CA SER A 35 -11.68 -13.14 7.26
C SER A 35 -12.15 -12.78 5.85
N VAL A 36 -12.27 -13.74 4.93
CA VAL A 36 -12.76 -13.50 3.56
C VAL A 36 -14.19 -12.96 3.56
N ASP A 37 -14.99 -13.34 4.57
CA ASP A 37 -16.35 -12.83 4.81
C ASP A 37 -16.41 -11.32 5.11
N LEU A 38 -15.26 -10.66 5.32
CA LEU A 38 -15.15 -9.21 5.43
C LEU A 38 -15.19 -8.48 4.07
N ALA A 39 -15.03 -9.19 2.94
CA ALA A 39 -14.99 -8.56 1.61
C ALA A 39 -16.21 -7.67 1.29
N PRO A 40 -17.47 -8.07 1.59
CA PRO A 40 -18.64 -7.20 1.41
C PRO A 40 -18.58 -5.93 2.26
N TYR A 41 -17.96 -5.97 3.45
CA TYR A 41 -17.82 -4.82 4.33
C TYR A 41 -16.77 -3.83 3.82
N LEU A 42 -15.65 -4.33 3.28
CA LEU A 42 -14.66 -3.48 2.61
C LEU A 42 -15.26 -2.75 1.40
N LYS A 43 -16.03 -3.48 0.59
CA LYS A 43 -16.74 -2.92 -0.57
C LYS A 43 -17.78 -1.87 -0.14
N ALA A 44 -18.54 -2.15 0.92
CA ALA A 44 -19.47 -1.18 1.51
C ALA A 44 -18.76 0.05 2.11
N ALA A 45 -17.59 -0.12 2.72
CA ALA A 45 -16.80 0.99 3.25
C ALA A 45 -16.32 1.92 2.13
N ALA A 46 -15.87 1.36 1.00
CA ALA A 46 -15.51 2.16 -0.18
C ALA A 46 -16.72 2.98 -0.70
N ARG A 47 -17.88 2.32 -0.87
CA ARG A 47 -19.15 2.98 -1.24
C ARG A 47 -19.49 4.13 -0.30
N ASP A 48 -19.49 3.87 1.01
CA ASP A 48 -19.91 4.85 2.01
C ASP A 48 -18.93 6.04 2.08
N MET A 49 -17.62 5.79 1.94
CA MET A 49 -16.61 6.86 1.91
C MET A 49 -16.65 7.70 0.63
N LYS A 50 -16.95 7.09 -0.52
CA LYS A 50 -17.17 7.80 -1.78
C LYS A 50 -18.42 8.69 -1.70
N ALA A 51 -19.51 8.15 -1.18
CA ALA A 51 -20.75 8.90 -0.96
C ALA A 51 -20.54 10.06 0.03
N TYR A 52 -19.78 9.84 1.11
CA TYR A 52 -19.43 10.90 2.06
C TYR A 52 -18.55 11.99 1.41
N THR A 53 -17.56 11.60 0.60
CA THR A 53 -16.71 12.54 -0.15
C THR A 53 -17.55 13.42 -1.09
N ALA A 54 -18.51 12.83 -1.81
CA ALA A 54 -19.41 13.53 -2.70
C ALA A 54 -20.34 14.50 -1.93
N ALA A 55 -20.91 14.06 -0.79
CA ALA A 55 -21.77 14.88 0.05
C ALA A 55 -21.05 16.10 0.64
N ARG A 56 -19.75 15.96 0.93
CA ARG A 56 -18.91 17.04 1.48
C ARG A 56 -18.36 18.00 0.44
N GLN A 57 -18.46 17.66 -0.86
CA GLN A 57 -17.95 18.48 -1.96
C GLN A 57 -16.46 18.82 -1.83
N TYR A 58 -15.66 17.90 -1.28
CA TYR A 58 -14.26 18.19 -0.93
C TYR A 58 -13.40 18.62 -2.13
N ARG A 59 -13.69 18.13 -3.35
CA ARG A 59 -12.99 18.47 -4.60
C ARG A 59 -13.89 18.26 -5.83
N PRO A 60 -13.62 18.93 -6.97
CA PRO A 60 -14.26 18.62 -8.27
C PRO A 60 -13.86 17.25 -8.83
N ILE A 61 -12.71 16.72 -8.39
CA ILE A 61 -12.19 15.39 -8.73
C ILE A 61 -12.39 14.51 -7.50
N THR A 62 -13.16 13.43 -7.63
CA THR A 62 -13.44 12.46 -6.58
C THR A 62 -12.15 11.90 -6.00
N LEU A 63 -11.96 11.98 -4.68
CA LEU A 63 -10.80 11.38 -4.03
C LEU A 63 -10.90 9.85 -4.13
N PRO A 64 -9.94 9.17 -4.79
CA PRO A 64 -10.01 7.72 -5.00
C PRO A 64 -9.92 6.95 -3.69
N ILE A 65 -10.79 5.94 -3.54
CA ILE A 65 -10.81 5.02 -2.41
C ILE A 65 -10.46 3.60 -2.87
N GLY A 66 -9.39 3.02 -2.35
CA GLY A 66 -8.87 1.71 -2.75
C GLY A 66 -8.67 0.73 -1.61
N TYR A 67 -8.08 -0.42 -1.92
CA TYR A 67 -7.75 -1.48 -0.96
C TYR A 67 -6.40 -2.12 -1.30
N ALA A 68 -5.63 -2.47 -0.26
CA ALA A 68 -4.34 -3.12 -0.37
C ALA A 68 -4.39 -4.58 0.12
N THR A 69 -3.72 -5.49 -0.59
CA THR A 69 -3.66 -6.92 -0.24
C THR A 69 -2.27 -7.50 -0.44
N SER A 70 -1.96 -8.63 0.21
CA SER A 70 -0.72 -9.37 -0.10
C SER A 70 -0.83 -10.16 -1.40
N ALA A 71 0.23 -10.15 -2.21
CA ALA A 71 0.39 -11.03 -3.37
C ALA A 71 0.47 -12.53 -3.00
N GLU A 72 0.73 -12.86 -1.72
CA GLU A 72 0.80 -14.24 -1.24
C GLU A 72 -0.58 -14.89 -1.01
N TYR A 73 -1.64 -14.08 -0.96
CA TYR A 73 -2.98 -14.60 -0.67
C TYR A 73 -3.58 -15.33 -1.87
N THR A 74 -4.03 -16.56 -1.65
CA THR A 74 -4.65 -17.41 -2.69
C THR A 74 -5.94 -16.83 -3.27
N TYR A 75 -6.63 -15.99 -2.50
CA TYR A 75 -7.87 -15.30 -2.87
C TYR A 75 -7.64 -13.89 -3.44
N MET A 76 -6.40 -13.43 -3.56
CA MET A 76 -6.07 -12.07 -4.00
C MET A 76 -6.74 -11.69 -5.32
N GLN A 77 -6.68 -12.56 -6.34
CA GLN A 77 -7.37 -12.33 -7.62
C GLN A 77 -8.89 -12.20 -7.45
N ALA A 78 -9.53 -13.17 -6.79
CA ALA A 78 -10.98 -13.17 -6.57
C ALA A 78 -11.43 -11.96 -5.73
N LEU A 79 -10.59 -11.53 -4.78
CA LEU A 79 -10.84 -10.33 -3.98
C LEU A 79 -10.80 -9.07 -4.84
N GLY A 80 -9.77 -8.90 -5.67
CA GLY A 80 -9.67 -7.79 -6.62
C GLY A 80 -10.88 -7.75 -7.55
N GLU A 81 -11.20 -8.86 -8.21
CA GLU A 81 -12.35 -9.00 -9.09
C GLU A 81 -13.67 -8.65 -8.37
N TYR A 82 -13.88 -9.16 -7.15
CA TYR A 82 -15.08 -8.86 -6.36
C TYR A 82 -15.20 -7.39 -5.97
N LEU A 83 -14.11 -6.75 -5.57
CA LEU A 83 -14.12 -5.35 -5.14
C LEU A 83 -14.44 -4.38 -6.28
N VAL A 84 -14.19 -4.77 -7.54
CA VAL A 84 -14.44 -3.90 -8.71
C VAL A 84 -15.66 -4.31 -9.54
N CYS A 85 -16.23 -5.50 -9.31
CA CYS A 85 -17.36 -6.01 -10.09
C CYS A 85 -18.71 -5.33 -9.77
N GLY A 86 -19.76 -5.70 -10.51
CA GLY A 86 -21.16 -5.39 -10.18
C GLY A 86 -21.78 -4.25 -11.00
N GLY A 87 -20.98 -3.59 -11.85
CA GLY A 87 -21.43 -2.58 -12.81
C GLY A 87 -21.82 -1.22 -12.19
N ASN A 88 -22.04 -1.15 -10.88
CA ASN A 88 -22.20 0.10 -10.15
C ASN A 88 -20.82 0.61 -9.69
N SER A 89 -20.34 1.69 -10.32
CA SER A 89 -19.06 2.31 -9.95
C SER A 89 -19.05 2.86 -8.53
N ASP A 90 -20.20 3.19 -7.95
CA ASP A 90 -20.26 3.72 -6.58
C ASP A 90 -19.93 2.64 -5.55
N ASP A 91 -20.22 1.37 -5.85
CA ASP A 91 -19.91 0.23 -4.99
C ASP A 91 -18.48 -0.30 -5.21
N ALA A 92 -17.86 0.03 -6.34
CA ALA A 92 -16.51 -0.43 -6.67
C ALA A 92 -15.44 0.41 -5.97
N VAL A 93 -14.33 -0.22 -5.61
CA VAL A 93 -13.09 0.50 -5.27
C VAL A 93 -12.56 1.24 -6.49
N ASP A 94 -11.87 2.36 -6.30
CA ASP A 94 -11.33 3.18 -7.38
C ASP A 94 -9.92 2.74 -7.82
N PHE A 95 -9.22 1.97 -6.98
CA PHE A 95 -7.95 1.32 -7.29
C PHE A 95 -7.74 0.08 -6.41
N TYR A 96 -6.86 -0.80 -6.86
CA TYR A 96 -6.47 -2.00 -6.13
C TYR A 96 -4.94 -2.03 -5.99
N SER A 97 -4.41 -2.31 -4.81
CA SER A 97 -2.96 -2.33 -4.63
C SER A 97 -2.49 -3.62 -3.97
N VAL A 98 -1.23 -3.95 -4.24
CA VAL A 98 -0.66 -5.23 -3.88
C VAL A 98 0.66 -5.05 -3.13
N ASN A 99 0.78 -5.67 -1.97
CA ASN A 99 2.03 -5.78 -1.22
C ASN A 99 2.80 -6.96 -1.83
N GLY A 100 3.81 -6.66 -2.64
CA GLY A 100 4.55 -7.61 -3.45
C GLY A 100 6.00 -7.72 -2.98
N TYR A 101 6.38 -8.88 -2.44
CA TYR A 101 7.73 -9.12 -1.91
C TYR A 101 8.44 -10.30 -2.58
N GLN A 102 7.92 -10.79 -3.71
CA GLN A 102 8.38 -12.02 -4.35
C GLN A 102 9.72 -11.85 -5.08
N TRP A 103 10.08 -10.63 -5.47
CA TRP A 103 11.36 -10.35 -6.11
C TRP A 103 12.46 -10.10 -5.08
N CYS A 104 13.38 -11.05 -4.94
CA CYS A 104 14.50 -10.96 -4.01
C CYS A 104 15.85 -11.07 -4.75
N GLY A 105 16.80 -10.19 -4.41
CA GLY A 105 18.15 -10.22 -4.97
C GLY A 105 18.19 -10.08 -6.50
N ASN A 106 19.06 -10.86 -7.14
CA ASN A 106 19.12 -10.94 -8.59
C ASN A 106 18.08 -11.95 -9.11
N SER A 107 16.94 -11.44 -9.57
CA SER A 107 15.82 -12.24 -10.06
C SER A 107 15.40 -11.79 -11.47
N SER A 108 14.36 -12.41 -12.01
CA SER A 108 13.73 -12.06 -13.28
C SER A 108 12.21 -12.05 -13.13
N ILE A 109 11.47 -11.55 -14.13
CA ILE A 109 9.99 -11.54 -14.13
C ILE A 109 9.44 -12.95 -13.92
N SER A 110 10.07 -13.97 -14.50
CA SER A 110 9.64 -15.36 -14.38
C SER A 110 10.05 -15.96 -13.04
N ASP A 111 11.29 -15.76 -12.59
CA ASP A 111 11.79 -16.36 -11.34
C ASP A 111 11.12 -15.78 -10.09
N SER A 112 10.75 -14.49 -10.12
CA SER A 112 9.96 -13.83 -9.08
C SER A 112 8.47 -14.20 -9.12
N GLY A 113 7.98 -14.78 -10.22
CA GLY A 113 6.56 -15.01 -10.45
C GLY A 113 5.76 -13.73 -10.73
N TYR A 114 6.41 -12.63 -11.07
CA TYR A 114 5.75 -11.37 -11.46
C TYR A 114 4.93 -11.51 -12.74
N ASP A 115 5.26 -12.45 -13.64
CA ASP A 115 4.42 -12.82 -14.78
C ASP A 115 3.05 -13.37 -14.32
N THR A 116 3.08 -14.29 -13.37
CA THR A 116 1.91 -14.91 -12.77
C THR A 116 1.12 -13.87 -11.98
N LEU A 117 1.80 -13.00 -11.23
CA LEU A 117 1.15 -11.93 -10.49
C LEU A 117 0.47 -10.93 -11.43
N THR A 118 1.13 -10.53 -12.52
CA THR A 118 0.58 -9.61 -13.52
C THR A 118 -0.67 -10.21 -14.19
N SER A 119 -0.63 -11.48 -14.59
CA SER A 119 -1.80 -12.14 -15.20
C SER A 119 -3.01 -12.27 -14.27
N LYS A 120 -2.82 -12.28 -12.94
CA LYS A 120 -3.91 -12.33 -11.96
C LYS A 120 -4.66 -11.00 -11.81
N VAL A 121 -3.99 -9.88 -12.09
CA VAL A 121 -4.59 -8.53 -11.97
C VAL A 121 -4.92 -7.91 -13.32
N GLU A 122 -4.38 -8.47 -14.40
CA GLU A 122 -4.77 -8.14 -15.76
C GLU A 122 -6.28 -8.35 -15.91
N GLY A 123 -6.98 -7.34 -16.43
CA GLY A 123 -8.44 -7.37 -16.55
C GLY A 123 -9.20 -6.62 -15.45
N LEU A 124 -8.54 -6.16 -14.37
CA LEU A 124 -9.19 -5.26 -13.42
C LEU A 124 -9.48 -3.91 -14.09
N SER A 125 -10.71 -3.41 -13.93
CA SER A 125 -11.16 -2.16 -14.57
C SER A 125 -10.69 -0.88 -13.87
N VAL A 126 -9.73 -1.00 -12.96
CA VAL A 126 -9.22 0.08 -12.11
C VAL A 126 -7.69 0.03 -12.07
N PRO A 127 -7.01 1.15 -11.79
CA PRO A 127 -5.56 1.16 -11.65
C PRO A 127 -5.08 0.15 -10.59
N VAL A 128 -3.99 -0.56 -10.91
CA VAL A 128 -3.33 -1.50 -10.01
C VAL A 128 -1.88 -1.08 -9.82
N PHE A 129 -1.35 -1.09 -8.60
CA PHE A 129 0.06 -0.78 -8.31
C PHE A 129 0.58 -1.58 -7.12
N PHE A 130 1.89 -1.63 -6.94
CA PHE A 130 2.47 -2.20 -5.72
C PHE A 130 2.38 -1.18 -4.58
N SER A 131 1.54 -1.42 -3.57
CA SER A 131 1.47 -0.57 -2.37
C SER A 131 2.68 -0.75 -1.47
N GLU A 132 3.31 -1.91 -1.53
CA GLU A 132 4.59 -2.20 -0.89
C GLU A 132 5.41 -3.10 -1.81
N ASP A 133 6.70 -2.80 -1.91
CA ASP A 133 7.66 -3.55 -2.70
C ASP A 133 9.08 -3.46 -2.10
N GLY A 134 9.93 -4.44 -2.42
CA GLY A 134 11.34 -4.46 -2.02
C GLY A 134 11.68 -5.48 -0.94
N CYS A 135 11.63 -6.77 -1.30
CA CYS A 135 12.10 -7.89 -0.47
C CYS A 135 13.43 -7.58 0.26
N ASN A 136 13.49 -7.74 1.58
CA ASN A 136 14.68 -7.40 2.39
C ASN A 136 15.81 -8.44 2.37
N MET A 137 15.87 -9.33 1.39
CA MET A 137 17.02 -10.23 1.24
C MET A 137 18.24 -9.43 0.77
N ALA A 138 19.15 -9.19 1.71
CA ALA A 138 20.35 -8.39 1.44
C ALA A 138 21.36 -9.14 0.53
N PRO A 139 22.00 -8.45 -0.43
CA PRO A 139 21.79 -7.04 -0.77
C PRO A 139 20.49 -6.81 -1.57
N ARG A 140 19.76 -5.72 -1.25
CA ARG A 140 18.61 -5.29 -2.06
C ARG A 140 19.10 -4.57 -3.31
N LEU A 141 18.85 -5.17 -4.47
CA LEU A 141 19.30 -4.65 -5.77
C LEU A 141 18.24 -3.83 -6.51
N PHE A 142 16.96 -3.96 -6.12
CA PHE A 142 15.80 -3.28 -6.72
C PHE A 142 15.71 -3.45 -8.25
N GLY A 143 16.09 -4.63 -8.75
CA GLY A 143 16.09 -4.91 -10.21
C GLY A 143 14.68 -4.98 -10.81
N ASP A 144 13.71 -5.35 -9.98
CA ASP A 144 12.26 -5.28 -10.19
C ASP A 144 11.78 -3.91 -10.67
N GLN A 145 12.41 -2.80 -10.27
CA GLN A 145 11.98 -1.46 -10.69
C GLN A 145 12.04 -1.28 -12.21
N SER A 146 13.10 -1.78 -12.86
CA SER A 146 13.17 -1.77 -14.33
C SER A 146 12.05 -2.62 -14.96
N ALA A 147 11.73 -3.77 -14.36
CA ALA A 147 10.64 -4.61 -14.82
C ALA A 147 9.28 -3.90 -14.68
N ILE A 148 8.97 -3.33 -13.52
CA ILE A 148 7.69 -2.68 -13.23
C ILE A 148 7.44 -1.49 -14.16
N PHE A 149 8.46 -0.65 -14.39
CA PHE A 149 8.29 0.63 -15.09
C PHE A 149 8.60 0.61 -16.60
N GLU A 150 9.43 -0.32 -17.08
CA GLU A 150 9.88 -0.33 -18.50
C GLU A 150 9.34 -1.51 -19.31
N SER A 151 8.98 -2.62 -18.65
CA SER A 151 8.56 -3.84 -19.36
C SER A 151 7.08 -3.80 -19.74
N ASN A 152 6.56 -4.92 -20.26
CA ASN A 152 5.13 -5.12 -20.48
C ASN A 152 4.30 -4.96 -19.19
N MET A 153 4.91 -5.10 -18.01
CA MET A 153 4.25 -4.84 -16.73
C MET A 153 3.72 -3.41 -16.63
N SER A 154 4.41 -2.41 -17.22
CA SER A 154 3.95 -1.01 -17.22
C SER A 154 2.59 -0.80 -17.89
N ARG A 155 2.15 -1.75 -18.74
CA ARG A 155 0.82 -1.71 -19.36
C ARG A 155 -0.31 -2.09 -18.42
N ILE A 156 0.01 -2.69 -17.27
CA ILE A 156 -0.95 -3.19 -16.28
C ILE A 156 -0.75 -2.47 -14.94
N TRP A 157 0.50 -2.34 -14.50
CA TRP A 157 0.89 -1.75 -13.23
C TRP A 157 1.11 -0.25 -13.36
N SER A 158 0.58 0.50 -12.39
CA SER A 158 0.69 1.96 -12.27
C SER A 158 1.88 2.39 -11.39
N GLY A 159 2.87 1.51 -11.23
CA GLY A 159 4.09 1.74 -10.45
C GLY A 159 4.16 0.96 -9.13
N ALA A 160 5.07 1.40 -8.26
CA ALA A 160 5.39 0.74 -7.00
C ALA A 160 5.83 1.74 -5.91
N ILE A 161 5.56 1.38 -4.65
CA ILE A 161 6.01 2.10 -3.46
C ILE A 161 6.97 1.19 -2.69
N ILE A 162 8.20 1.64 -2.49
CA ILE A 162 9.22 0.86 -1.76
C ILE A 162 8.96 0.89 -0.25
N TYR A 163 8.93 -0.30 0.35
CA TYR A 163 8.87 -0.51 1.79
C TYR A 163 10.31 -0.64 2.35
N GLU A 164 10.78 0.20 3.27
CA GLU A 164 10.19 1.44 3.76
C GLU A 164 11.28 2.52 3.92
N TRP A 165 10.89 3.76 4.18
CA TRP A 165 11.85 4.86 4.30
C TRP A 165 12.79 4.69 5.49
N ARG A 166 12.23 4.47 6.67
CA ARG A 166 12.95 4.49 7.95
C ARG A 166 13.43 3.09 8.32
N GLU A 167 14.69 2.98 8.73
CA GLU A 167 15.23 1.72 9.24
C GLU A 167 14.70 1.42 10.63
N GLU A 168 14.08 0.25 10.74
CA GLU A 168 13.49 -0.29 11.95
C GLU A 168 13.96 -1.73 12.17
N ALA A 169 13.43 -2.41 13.20
CA ALA A 169 13.82 -3.78 13.53
C ALA A 169 13.53 -4.79 12.39
N SER A 170 12.69 -4.40 11.43
CA SER A 170 12.31 -5.16 10.23
C SER A 170 13.43 -5.20 9.17
N ASN A 171 14.43 -4.30 9.24
CA ASN A 171 15.54 -4.13 8.28
C ASN A 171 15.07 -3.86 6.83
N TYR A 172 14.06 -3.00 6.66
CA TYR A 172 13.56 -2.56 5.34
C TYR A 172 13.90 -1.10 5.01
N GLY A 173 14.52 -0.37 5.93
CA GLY A 173 14.77 1.05 5.79
C GLY A 173 15.74 1.40 4.69
N LEU A 174 15.48 2.53 4.04
CA LEU A 174 16.44 3.17 3.13
C LEU A 174 17.37 4.11 3.90
N VAL A 175 16.91 4.68 5.01
CA VAL A 175 17.69 5.64 5.81
C VAL A 175 17.59 5.32 7.30
N SER A 176 18.61 5.70 8.07
CA SER A 176 18.61 5.57 9.53
C SER A 176 18.61 6.93 10.22
N TYR A 177 17.91 7.02 11.34
CA TYR A 177 17.90 8.19 12.22
C TYR A 177 18.65 7.85 13.51
N THR A 178 19.56 8.72 13.92
CA THR A 178 20.31 8.56 15.17
C THR A 178 19.56 9.12 16.38
N THR A 179 18.49 9.91 16.15
CA THR A 179 17.69 10.59 17.16
C THR A 179 16.20 10.40 16.90
N SER A 180 15.38 10.59 17.95
CA SER A 180 13.92 10.74 17.82
C SER A 180 13.48 12.17 17.50
N GLU A 181 14.38 13.15 17.63
CA GLU A 181 14.14 14.54 17.23
C GLU A 181 14.27 14.73 15.72
N VAL A 182 13.72 15.84 15.21
CA VAL A 182 13.86 16.26 13.80
C VAL A 182 15.33 16.34 13.44
N SER A 183 15.78 15.46 12.55
CA SER A 183 17.17 15.39 12.12
C SER A 183 17.28 14.93 10.66
N THR A 184 18.44 15.21 10.04
CA THR A 184 18.78 14.67 8.73
C THR A 184 19.20 13.22 8.89
N PRO A 185 18.55 12.27 8.17
CA PRO A 185 18.90 10.87 8.29
C PRO A 185 20.20 10.53 7.56
N THR A 186 20.81 9.40 7.93
CA THR A 186 21.94 8.81 7.20
C THR A 186 21.42 7.81 6.17
N THR A 187 21.81 7.96 4.92
CA THR A 187 21.44 7.03 3.85
C THR A 187 22.12 5.68 4.04
N LEU A 188 21.38 4.58 3.88
CA LEU A 188 21.91 3.22 3.91
C LEU A 188 22.32 2.75 2.50
N ALA A 189 22.87 1.55 2.40
CA ALA A 189 23.26 0.96 1.11
C ALA A 189 22.06 0.87 0.15
N ASP A 190 20.90 0.48 0.68
CA ASP A 190 19.69 0.27 -0.10
C ASP A 190 19.13 1.56 -0.72
N TYR A 191 19.28 2.71 -0.03
CA TYR A 191 18.94 4.02 -0.63
C TYR A 191 19.75 4.28 -1.90
N ASN A 192 21.05 3.99 -1.88
CA ASN A 192 21.91 4.22 -3.02
C ASN A 192 21.62 3.23 -4.17
N ALA A 193 21.29 1.98 -3.84
CA ALA A 193 20.86 0.99 -4.82
C ALA A 193 19.56 1.41 -5.51
N LEU A 194 18.53 1.77 -4.73
CA LEU A 194 17.24 2.23 -5.27
C LEU A 194 17.39 3.52 -6.09
N LYS A 195 18.14 4.51 -5.57
CA LYS A 195 18.43 5.75 -6.30
C LYS A 195 19.09 5.46 -7.65
N SER A 196 20.03 4.53 -7.70
CA SER A 196 20.68 4.13 -8.95
C SER A 196 19.68 3.53 -9.92
N GLN A 197 18.80 2.63 -9.47
CA GLN A 197 17.77 2.02 -10.31
C GLN A 197 16.80 3.08 -10.86
N TRP A 198 16.17 3.88 -10.01
CA TRP A 198 15.24 4.92 -10.44
C TRP A 198 15.87 6.00 -11.32
N SER A 199 17.17 6.28 -11.18
CA SER A 199 17.86 7.20 -12.09
C SER A 199 18.08 6.64 -13.50
N ALA A 200 18.05 5.31 -13.64
CA ALA A 200 18.20 4.61 -14.92
C ALA A 200 16.86 4.25 -15.55
N VAL A 201 15.78 4.17 -14.76
CA VAL A 201 14.44 3.83 -15.24
C VAL A 201 13.91 4.87 -16.23
N ILE A 202 13.54 4.40 -17.42
CA ILE A 202 12.82 5.14 -18.44
C ILE A 202 11.37 4.66 -18.43
N THR A 203 10.51 5.40 -17.72
CA THR A 203 9.10 5.03 -17.60
C THR A 203 8.44 5.00 -18.97
N ASN A 204 7.68 3.94 -19.25
CA ASN A 204 6.75 3.97 -20.36
C ASN A 204 5.66 5.02 -20.07
N GLY A 205 5.51 6.01 -20.97
CA GLY A 205 4.57 7.11 -20.81
C GLY A 205 3.13 6.75 -21.18
N ASP A 206 2.91 5.55 -21.71
CA ASP A 206 1.57 5.06 -22.04
C ASP A 206 0.79 4.79 -20.74
N PRO A 207 -0.46 5.28 -20.62
CA PRO A 207 -1.28 4.93 -19.48
C PRO A 207 -1.53 3.41 -19.45
N PRO A 208 -1.66 2.80 -18.25
CA PRO A 208 -2.06 1.41 -18.12
C PRO A 208 -3.37 1.14 -18.89
N SER A 209 -3.48 -0.09 -19.40
CA SER A 209 -4.63 -0.53 -20.18
C SER A 209 -5.90 -0.45 -19.34
N SER A 210 -6.94 0.16 -19.88
CA SER A 210 -8.27 0.17 -19.25
C SER A 210 -9.06 -1.07 -19.67
N PHE A 211 -9.51 -1.86 -18.70
CA PHE A 211 -10.35 -3.03 -18.94
C PHE A 211 -11.81 -2.75 -18.64
N ALA A 212 -12.71 -3.52 -19.26
CA ALA A 212 -14.13 -3.49 -18.92
C ALA A 212 -14.35 -4.02 -17.51
N THR A 213 -15.39 -3.54 -16.82
CA THR A 213 -15.76 -4.03 -15.49
C THR A 213 -15.94 -5.56 -15.51
N PRO A 214 -15.21 -6.31 -14.67
CA PRO A 214 -15.31 -7.76 -14.66
C PRO A 214 -16.62 -8.23 -14.04
N SER A 215 -17.04 -9.45 -14.44
CA SER A 215 -18.10 -10.17 -13.76
C SER A 215 -17.67 -10.51 -12.33
N CYS A 216 -18.61 -10.46 -11.39
CA CYS A 216 -18.29 -10.85 -10.01
C CYS A 216 -17.94 -12.35 -9.93
N PRO A 217 -16.93 -12.74 -9.13
CA PRO A 217 -16.57 -14.14 -8.98
C PRO A 217 -17.75 -14.97 -8.49
N THR A 218 -18.15 -15.97 -9.28
CA THR A 218 -19.29 -16.86 -8.98
C THR A 218 -18.88 -18.11 -8.21
N SER A 219 -17.57 -18.37 -8.12
CA SER A 219 -16.98 -19.60 -7.59
C SER A 219 -17.04 -19.63 -6.07
N ILE A 220 -18.19 -20.02 -5.51
CA ILE A 220 -18.30 -20.34 -4.08
C ILE A 220 -17.54 -21.65 -3.84
N ASN A 221 -16.30 -21.54 -3.38
CA ASN A 221 -15.51 -22.67 -2.92
C ASN A 221 -14.99 -22.40 -1.49
N SER A 222 -14.26 -23.35 -0.91
CA SER A 222 -13.72 -23.21 0.45
C SER A 222 -12.81 -21.99 0.65
N TYR A 223 -12.26 -21.44 -0.43
CA TYR A 223 -11.32 -20.32 -0.41
C TYR A 223 -11.97 -18.97 -0.76
N TRP A 224 -13.12 -18.99 -1.43
CA TRP A 224 -13.91 -17.80 -1.76
C TRP A 224 -15.41 -18.06 -1.53
N PRO A 225 -15.90 -18.00 -0.28
CA PRO A 225 -17.29 -18.33 0.05
C PRO A 225 -18.29 -17.18 -0.19
N ILE A 226 -17.89 -16.10 -0.87
CA ILE A 226 -18.71 -14.90 -1.01
C ILE A 226 -19.78 -15.08 -2.08
N ASN A 227 -21.04 -14.80 -1.71
CA ASN A 227 -22.13 -14.69 -2.67
C ASN A 227 -22.09 -13.31 -3.33
N PRO A 228 -21.74 -13.19 -4.62
CA PRO A 228 -21.63 -11.91 -5.30
C PRO A 228 -22.96 -11.19 -5.51
N SER A 229 -24.09 -11.89 -5.40
CA SER A 229 -25.44 -11.33 -5.55
C SER A 229 -26.05 -10.85 -4.23
N ALA A 230 -25.36 -11.08 -3.09
CA ALA A 230 -25.84 -10.59 -1.81
C ALA A 230 -25.75 -9.06 -1.75
N ALA A 231 -26.75 -8.42 -1.14
CA ALA A 231 -26.71 -6.99 -0.91
C ALA A 231 -25.53 -6.62 0.01
N LEU A 232 -24.83 -5.54 -0.33
CA LEU A 232 -23.78 -5.01 0.52
C LEU A 232 -24.38 -4.53 1.86
N PRO A 233 -23.65 -4.69 2.97
CA PRO A 233 -24.10 -4.18 4.26
C PRO A 233 -24.30 -2.66 4.21
N THR A 234 -25.27 -2.17 4.99
CA THR A 234 -25.60 -0.74 5.12
C THR A 234 -25.48 -0.32 6.58
N ILE A 235 -25.04 0.92 6.81
CA ILE A 235 -25.00 1.50 8.16
C ILE A 235 -26.38 2.09 8.48
N ALA A 236 -27.10 1.49 9.43
CA ALA A 236 -28.41 1.97 9.84
C ALA A 236 -28.32 3.38 10.44
N GLY A 237 -29.15 4.30 9.94
CA GLY A 237 -29.20 5.69 10.42
C GLY A 237 -28.04 6.58 9.94
N LEU A 238 -27.26 6.14 8.95
CA LEU A 238 -26.21 6.96 8.35
C LEU A 238 -26.84 8.16 7.61
N ASP A 239 -26.65 9.35 8.18
CA ASP A 239 -26.98 10.62 7.55
C ASP A 239 -25.73 11.51 7.53
N PHE A 240 -25.16 11.72 6.34
CA PHE A 240 -23.96 12.53 6.15
C PHE A 240 -24.10 13.97 6.66
N ALA A 241 -25.32 14.51 6.71
CA ALA A 241 -25.57 15.84 7.25
C ALA A 241 -25.41 15.90 8.77
N THR A 242 -25.57 14.78 9.46
CA THR A 242 -25.46 14.69 10.94
C THR A 242 -24.04 14.48 11.44
N ILE A 243 -23.14 14.02 10.58
CA ILE A 243 -21.73 13.82 10.91
C ILE A 243 -21.08 15.20 10.99
N LYS A 244 -20.49 15.54 12.13
CA LYS A 244 -19.74 16.80 12.29
C LYS A 244 -18.36 16.64 11.66
N VAL A 245 -17.92 17.65 10.91
CA VAL A 245 -16.54 17.69 10.41
C VAL A 245 -15.60 17.60 11.62
N ALA A 246 -14.61 16.72 11.57
CA ALA A 246 -13.55 16.71 12.57
C ALA A 246 -12.80 18.05 12.48
N GLY A 247 -13.19 19.01 13.32
CA GLY A 247 -12.62 20.35 13.31
C GLY A 247 -11.15 20.28 13.72
N ALA A 248 -10.26 20.74 12.85
CA ALA A 248 -8.90 21.08 13.21
C ALA A 248 -8.93 22.23 14.24
N THR A 249 -8.98 21.91 15.53
CA THR A 249 -8.80 22.91 16.58
C THR A 249 -7.35 23.33 16.61
N GLY A 250 -7.04 24.41 15.89
CA GLY A 250 -5.84 25.21 16.09
C GLY A 250 -5.83 25.86 17.48
N THR A 251 -4.65 25.86 18.06
CA THR A 251 -4.24 26.39 19.37
C THR A 251 -4.55 27.88 19.55
N ALA A 252 -5.02 28.29 20.73
CA ALA A 252 -4.43 29.36 21.55
C ALA A 252 -5.31 29.74 22.77
N ASP A 253 -4.65 29.68 23.93
CA ASP A 253 -4.74 30.63 25.05
C ASP A 253 -6.06 30.81 25.84
N SER A 254 -6.04 30.33 27.08
CA SER A 254 -6.50 31.12 28.23
C SER A 254 -5.92 30.58 29.53
N THR A 255 -4.81 31.21 29.92
CA THR A 255 -4.64 31.86 31.22
C THR A 255 -5.19 31.13 32.46
N ARG A 256 -4.28 30.49 33.19
CA ARG A 256 -4.44 30.18 34.63
C ARG A 256 -4.82 31.45 35.39
N THR A 257 -6.00 31.46 36.00
CA THR A 257 -6.30 32.35 37.14
C THR A 257 -6.68 31.50 38.33
N SER A 258 -5.74 31.42 39.27
CA SER A 258 -5.93 30.84 40.60
C SER A 258 -6.82 31.76 41.43
N THR A 259 -7.93 31.24 41.96
CA THR A 259 -8.62 31.88 43.09
C THR A 259 -8.73 30.87 44.21
N SER A 260 -7.97 31.13 45.27
CA SER A 260 -8.03 30.48 46.56
C SER A 260 -9.29 30.90 47.33
N THR A 261 -10.05 29.95 47.84
CA THR A 261 -10.85 30.19 49.06
C THR A 261 -10.90 28.92 49.90
N SER A 262 -10.50 29.09 51.15
CA SER A 262 -10.23 28.11 52.19
C SER A 262 -11.48 27.74 52.98
N THR A 263 -11.68 26.44 53.29
CA THR A 263 -12.26 26.00 54.57
C THR A 263 -11.89 24.53 54.86
N ASN A 264 -11.37 24.29 56.07
CA ASN A 264 -11.00 22.98 56.65
C ASN A 264 -12.23 22.13 57.01
N SER A 265 -12.13 20.80 56.88
CA SER A 265 -12.06 19.83 58.00
C SER A 265 -12.43 18.38 57.60
N ASN A 266 -11.59 17.45 58.07
CA ASN A 266 -11.81 16.05 58.44
C ASN A 266 -11.80 14.91 57.39
N ASN A 267 -10.90 13.96 57.66
CA ASN A 267 -10.71 12.63 57.05
C ASN A 267 -11.96 11.75 57.16
N SER A 268 -12.36 11.09 56.06
CA SER A 268 -12.13 9.66 55.83
C SER A 268 -12.83 9.18 54.54
N THR A 269 -12.13 8.29 53.83
CA THR A 269 -12.61 7.27 52.85
C THR A 269 -13.08 7.69 51.45
N GLU A 270 -12.55 6.94 50.48
CA GLU A 270 -12.92 6.77 49.06
C GLU A 270 -12.48 7.86 48.06
N SER A 271 -11.34 7.59 47.42
CA SER A 271 -10.98 8.20 46.13
C SER A 271 -11.47 7.31 44.99
N GLU A 272 -12.69 7.57 44.52
CA GLU A 272 -13.08 7.23 43.15
C GLU A 272 -12.19 8.02 42.18
N LEU A 273 -11.38 7.31 41.39
CA LEU A 273 -10.71 7.90 40.24
C LEU A 273 -11.73 8.13 39.12
N SER A 274 -11.75 9.36 38.62
CA SER A 274 -12.43 9.79 37.40
C SER A 274 -12.21 8.81 36.24
N SER A 275 -13.31 8.52 35.53
CA SER A 275 -13.43 7.54 34.46
C SER A 275 -12.62 7.82 33.18
N GLY A 276 -11.66 8.76 33.23
CA GLY A 276 -10.76 9.12 32.13
C GLY A 276 -9.33 8.57 32.24
N ALA A 277 -8.94 7.91 33.35
CA ALA A 277 -7.56 7.46 33.58
C ALA A 277 -7.35 5.92 33.52
N LYS A 278 -8.37 5.13 33.13
CA LYS A 278 -8.30 3.66 33.06
C LYS A 278 -8.21 3.07 31.64
N VAL A 279 -8.12 3.89 30.58
CA VAL A 279 -7.95 3.40 29.20
C VAL A 279 -6.48 3.30 28.77
N GLY A 280 -5.54 3.88 29.53
CA GLY A 280 -4.12 3.96 29.15
C GLY A 280 -3.22 2.76 29.50
N ILE A 281 -3.69 1.76 30.24
CA ILE A 281 -2.85 0.63 30.70
C ILE A 281 -3.28 -0.73 30.10
N GLY A 282 -4.41 -0.77 29.38
CA GLY A 282 -4.91 -2.00 28.71
C GLY A 282 -4.38 -2.25 27.30
N ILE A 283 -3.67 -1.30 26.68
CA ILE A 283 -3.23 -1.39 25.28
C ILE A 283 -1.73 -1.78 25.15
N GLY A 284 -0.91 -1.58 26.19
CA GLY A 284 0.52 -1.92 26.14
C GLY A 284 0.85 -3.42 26.23
N VAL A 285 0.00 -4.22 26.88
CA VAL A 285 0.23 -5.67 27.03
C VAL A 285 -0.28 -6.46 25.80
N SER A 286 -1.30 -5.94 25.11
CA SER A 286 -1.92 -6.57 23.94
C SER A 286 -1.05 -6.47 22.68
N LEU A 287 -0.40 -5.33 22.45
CA LEU A 287 0.54 -5.14 21.33
C LEU A 287 1.81 -6.00 21.48
N SER A 288 2.30 -6.18 22.71
CA SER A 288 3.47 -7.01 23.00
C SER A 288 3.22 -8.49 22.71
N LEU A 289 2.01 -8.98 22.96
CA LEU A 289 1.59 -10.36 22.65
C LEU A 289 1.36 -10.58 21.15
N VAL A 290 0.82 -9.59 20.44
CA VAL A 290 0.61 -9.65 18.98
C VAL A 290 1.94 -9.65 18.22
N LEU A 291 2.91 -8.84 18.64
CA LEU A 291 4.26 -8.84 18.06
C LEU A 291 5.04 -10.13 18.36
N ALA A 292 4.89 -10.69 19.56
CA ALA A 292 5.48 -11.99 19.91
C ALA A 292 4.88 -13.15 19.10
N MET A 293 3.57 -13.12 18.85
CA MET A 293 2.87 -14.11 18.02
C MET A 293 3.26 -14.00 16.54
N GLY A 294 3.40 -12.79 16.00
CA GLY A 294 3.90 -12.54 14.65
C GLY A 294 5.35 -13.02 14.45
N GLY A 295 6.23 -12.76 15.43
CA GLY A 295 7.61 -13.25 15.42
C GLY A 295 7.70 -14.78 15.47
N LEU A 296 6.87 -15.44 16.28
CA LEU A 296 6.79 -16.90 16.35
C LEU A 296 6.23 -17.51 15.06
N PHE A 297 5.28 -16.85 14.41
CA PHE A 297 4.76 -17.27 13.12
C PHE A 297 5.84 -17.20 12.04
N LEU A 298 6.56 -16.09 11.92
CA LEU A 298 7.67 -15.94 10.97
C LEU A 298 8.83 -16.91 11.25
N PHE A 299 9.13 -17.18 12.53
CA PHE A 299 10.12 -18.19 12.91
C PHE A 299 9.68 -19.62 12.54
N SER A 300 8.41 -19.96 12.79
CA SER A 300 7.85 -21.26 12.41
C SER A 300 7.75 -21.44 10.89
N TRP A 301 7.52 -20.34 10.15
CA TRP A 301 7.52 -20.31 8.70
C TRP A 301 8.93 -20.52 8.13
N ARG A 302 9.95 -19.85 8.69
CA ARG A 302 11.37 -20.07 8.35
C ARG A 302 11.81 -21.51 8.60
N LEU A 303 11.36 -22.14 9.69
CA LEU A 303 11.62 -23.57 9.96
C LEU A 303 10.91 -24.50 8.96
N ARG A 304 9.68 -24.19 8.55
CA ARG A 304 8.96 -24.96 7.53
C ARG A 304 9.58 -24.86 6.15
N ILE A 305 10.15 -23.72 5.78
CA ILE A 305 10.85 -23.53 4.50
C ILE A 305 12.13 -24.38 4.45
N ARG A 306 12.94 -24.39 5.53
CA ARG A 306 14.13 -25.26 5.63
C ARG A 306 13.78 -26.75 5.50
N ASN A 307 12.73 -27.20 6.19
CA ASN A 307 12.33 -28.62 6.13
C ASN A 307 11.72 -29.02 4.78
N ARG A 308 11.19 -28.07 3.99
CA ARG A 308 10.74 -28.36 2.62
C ARG A 308 11.92 -28.54 1.66
N GLN A 309 12.98 -27.75 1.78
CA GLN A 309 14.18 -27.91 0.92
C GLN A 309 14.90 -29.25 1.15
N GLU A 310 14.93 -29.79 2.37
CA GLU A 310 15.51 -31.11 2.64
C GLU A 310 14.67 -32.27 2.07
N ASN A 311 13.34 -32.16 2.10
CA ASN A 311 12.45 -33.20 1.56
C ASN A 311 12.37 -33.18 0.02
N THR A 312 12.47 -32.02 -0.62
CA THR A 312 12.47 -31.93 -2.10
C THR A 312 13.79 -32.41 -2.71
N SER A 313 14.91 -32.21 -2.01
CA SER A 313 16.22 -32.72 -2.46
C SER A 313 16.31 -34.25 -2.40
N SER A 314 15.66 -34.88 -1.42
CA SER A 314 15.62 -36.35 -1.29
C SER A 314 14.70 -37.01 -2.32
N SER A 315 13.58 -36.36 -2.68
CA SER A 315 12.62 -36.86 -3.67
C SER A 315 13.12 -36.74 -5.13
N MET A 316 13.93 -35.73 -5.45
CA MET A 316 14.49 -35.56 -6.80
C MET A 316 15.71 -36.47 -7.07
N ALA A 317 16.44 -36.88 -6.03
CA ALA A 317 17.55 -37.82 -6.18
C ALA A 317 17.07 -39.26 -6.50
N GLN A 318 15.89 -39.67 -6.02
CA GLN A 318 15.33 -41.00 -6.30
C GLN A 318 14.64 -41.13 -7.67
N THR A 319 14.23 -40.01 -8.29
CA THR A 319 13.51 -40.03 -9.57
C THR A 319 14.43 -39.95 -10.79
N PHE A 320 15.71 -39.58 -10.61
CA PHE A 320 16.66 -39.47 -11.72
C PHE A 320 17.34 -40.80 -12.13
N GLU A 321 17.28 -41.85 -11.30
CA GLU A 321 17.84 -43.17 -11.64
C GLU A 321 16.91 -44.08 -12.46
N LEU A 322 15.61 -43.78 -12.58
CA LEU A 322 14.65 -44.62 -13.32
C LEU A 322 14.32 -44.16 -14.74
N ALA A 323 14.72 -42.95 -15.16
CA ALA A 323 14.31 -42.37 -16.44
C ALA A 323 15.40 -42.38 -17.55
N ALA A 324 16.63 -42.86 -17.25
CA ALA A 324 17.74 -42.87 -18.21
C ALA A 324 17.81 -44.13 -19.09
N GLY A 325 16.69 -44.84 -19.29
CA GLY A 325 16.62 -46.02 -20.15
C GLY A 325 15.52 -45.86 -21.20
N SER A 326 15.94 -45.78 -22.46
CA SER A 326 15.09 -45.84 -23.68
C SER A 326 14.52 -44.50 -24.16
N PHE A 327 15.13 -43.90 -25.18
CA PHE A 327 14.59 -43.92 -26.55
C PHE A 327 15.54 -43.19 -27.51
N SER A 328 15.97 -43.91 -28.56
CA SER A 328 16.74 -43.42 -29.69
C SER A 328 15.82 -43.21 -30.90
N HIS A 329 16.21 -42.27 -31.78
CA HIS A 329 15.72 -41.98 -33.15
C HIS A 329 14.44 -41.12 -33.30
N ILE A 330 14.56 -39.94 -33.93
CA ILE A 330 14.35 -39.65 -35.38
C ILE A 330 14.66 -38.14 -35.65
N ALA A 331 15.09 -37.85 -36.88
CA ALA A 331 15.67 -36.62 -37.43
C ALA A 331 14.64 -35.51 -37.83
N PRO A 332 15.07 -34.30 -38.28
CA PRO A 332 14.32 -33.04 -38.19
C PRO A 332 13.69 -32.54 -39.51
N LEU A 333 12.70 -31.64 -39.40
CA LEU A 333 12.10 -30.79 -40.44
C LEU A 333 11.50 -29.55 -39.72
N ALA A 334 11.41 -28.33 -40.23
CA ALA A 334 12.03 -27.59 -41.32
C ALA A 334 11.68 -26.11 -41.07
N GLU A 335 12.58 -25.24 -41.49
CA GLU A 335 12.56 -23.78 -41.46
C GLU A 335 11.47 -23.20 -42.39
N LEU A 336 10.78 -22.14 -41.98
CA LEU A 336 10.04 -21.25 -42.91
C LEU A 336 10.10 -19.81 -42.41
N ALA A 337 10.99 -19.05 -43.05
CA ALA A 337 11.06 -17.60 -43.02
C ALA A 337 10.01 -17.00 -43.97
N HIS A 338 9.42 -15.87 -43.59
CA HIS A 338 8.90 -14.89 -44.57
C HIS A 338 9.27 -13.47 -44.15
N THR A 339 9.98 -12.82 -45.06
CA THR A 339 10.45 -11.45 -45.08
C THR A 339 9.54 -10.58 -45.98
N ALA A 340 9.28 -9.35 -45.50
CA ALA A 340 9.27 -8.06 -46.22
C ALA A 340 8.03 -7.69 -47.11
N PRO A 341 7.88 -6.41 -47.55
CA PRO A 341 7.91 -5.15 -46.77
C PRO A 341 6.92 -4.03 -47.25
N MET A 342 6.99 -2.88 -46.57
CA MET A 342 6.77 -1.46 -46.97
C MET A 342 5.36 -0.90 -47.28
N ALA A 343 5.01 0.15 -46.53
CA ALA A 343 4.46 1.40 -47.08
C ALA A 343 4.84 2.60 -46.20
N GLU A 344 5.56 3.52 -46.82
CA GLU A 344 6.07 4.80 -46.33
C GLU A 344 5.07 5.90 -46.73
N LEU A 345 4.69 6.78 -45.80
CA LEU A 345 4.04 8.07 -46.10
C LEU A 345 4.56 9.09 -45.09
N GLY A 346 5.39 10.01 -45.60
CA GLY A 346 5.93 11.14 -44.85
C GLY A 346 4.99 12.35 -44.82
N HIS A 347 5.13 13.15 -43.76
CA HIS A 347 4.89 14.60 -43.67
C HIS A 347 5.53 15.05 -42.34
N THR A 348 6.70 15.71 -42.36
CA THR A 348 6.95 17.17 -42.46
C THR A 348 6.21 18.04 -41.44
N ASP A 349 7.03 18.78 -40.70
CA ASP A 349 6.81 20.05 -39.98
C ASP A 349 6.42 20.04 -38.50
N SER A 350 7.45 20.33 -37.71
CA SER A 350 7.43 20.94 -36.38
C SER A 350 7.28 22.47 -36.51
N PRO A 351 6.66 23.15 -35.53
CA PRO A 351 7.42 24.20 -34.86
C PRO A 351 7.22 24.22 -33.33
N SER A 352 8.38 24.18 -32.66
CA SER A 352 8.89 25.02 -31.57
C SER A 352 7.96 25.95 -30.75
N GLU A 353 8.34 26.01 -29.46
CA GLU A 353 8.20 27.10 -28.47
C GLU A 353 7.00 27.11 -27.49
N LEU A 354 7.29 26.59 -26.29
CA LEU A 354 6.63 26.96 -25.03
C LEU A 354 7.36 28.17 -24.41
N PRO A 355 6.65 29.18 -23.86
CA PRO A 355 7.29 30.33 -23.26
C PRO A 355 7.84 30.03 -21.86
N SER A 356 9.08 30.46 -21.66
CA SER A 356 9.78 30.55 -20.38
C SER A 356 9.02 31.44 -19.39
N SER A 357 8.70 30.93 -18.20
CA SER A 357 8.41 31.78 -17.04
C SER A 357 9.43 31.46 -15.93
N SER A 358 10.26 32.46 -15.66
CA SER A 358 11.26 32.46 -14.60
C SER A 358 10.58 32.64 -13.24
N LEU A 359 10.56 31.61 -12.40
CA LEU A 359 10.32 31.78 -10.97
C LEU A 359 11.67 31.98 -10.28
N LYS A 360 11.93 33.24 -9.89
CA LYS A 360 13.02 33.61 -8.99
C LYS A 360 12.82 32.91 -7.65
N ALA A 361 13.84 32.16 -7.22
CA ALA A 361 13.99 31.73 -5.85
C ALA A 361 14.09 32.99 -4.96
N GLN A 362 13.20 33.10 -3.98
CA GLN A 362 13.29 34.12 -2.94
C GLN A 362 14.17 33.55 -1.82
N GLU A 363 15.42 34.01 -1.83
CA GLU A 363 16.44 33.75 -0.82
C GLU A 363 16.02 34.44 0.49
N LEU A 364 15.85 33.66 1.56
CA LEU A 364 15.61 34.17 2.92
C LEU A 364 16.97 34.55 3.52
N ASP A 365 17.18 35.86 3.60
CA ASP A 365 18.36 36.52 4.17
C ASP A 365 18.56 36.13 5.65
N SER A 366 19.70 35.50 5.92
CA SER A 366 20.26 35.27 7.25
C SER A 366 21.34 36.31 7.51
N GLY A 367 21.04 37.30 8.35
CA GLY A 367 21.97 38.38 8.64
C GLY A 367 21.70 39.10 9.96
N MET A 368 22.26 38.55 11.05
CA MET A 368 22.80 39.22 12.25
C MET A 368 22.05 40.42 12.85
N ILE A 369 21.66 40.32 14.14
CA ILE A 369 22.19 41.22 15.20
C ILE A 369 22.39 40.45 16.51
N HIS A 370 23.67 40.31 16.87
CA HIS A 370 24.17 40.06 18.22
C HIS A 370 23.79 41.22 19.15
N LYS A 371 23.22 40.95 20.34
CA LYS A 371 23.49 41.78 21.52
C LYS A 371 23.42 40.98 22.81
N SER A 372 24.54 41.03 23.52
CA SER A 372 24.85 40.49 24.84
C SER A 372 24.26 41.39 25.94
N HIS A 373 23.71 40.78 27.00
CA HIS A 373 23.65 41.27 28.39
C HIS A 373 23.31 40.04 29.25
N LYS A 374 24.30 39.36 29.85
CA LYS A 374 24.96 39.62 31.14
C LYS A 374 23.98 39.71 32.32
N ALA A 375 24.19 38.78 33.25
CA ALA A 375 23.47 38.50 34.49
C ALA A 375 23.35 39.67 35.48
N GLU A 376 22.28 39.64 36.27
CA GLU A 376 22.32 40.01 37.68
C GLU A 376 21.16 39.36 38.48
N LYS A 377 21.57 38.71 39.58
CA LYS A 377 20.83 38.17 40.74
C LYS A 377 19.94 36.93 40.61
#